data_AF-A0A401V2T9-F1
#
_entry.id   AF-A0A401V2T9-F1
#
_cell.length_a   1.000
_cell.length_b   1.000
_cell.length_c   1.000
_cell.angle_alpha   90.00
_cell.angle_beta   90.00
_cell.angle_gamma   90.00
#
_symmetry.space_group_name_H-M   'P 1'
#
loop_
_entity.id
_entity.type
_entity.pdbx_description
1 polymer ?
#
loop_
_entity_poly.entity_id
_entity_poly.type
_entity_poly.pdbx_seq_one_letter_code
_entity_poly.pdbx_strand_id
1 'polypeptide(L)'
;MLTEWLLVGLGVLLTLGTAVFVAAEFSLVTLDPGVVDKQTAPDDRRGQSVVKALRRLSTELSGAQVGITITTILLGYTTQPAVVRLLGGPLESSPLGRVIGGALAGLLAIVLVNGFSMVVGELIPKNFAISRPLGTARAVAPLQRGFTTTLRPLISLFNGSANAILRRVGVEPREELAGGRSPQELAALVRRSAEVGTLDESTATLLINSVEFSELTAVDVMTDRGRLVLVRRDEDSAADVIALARTSGHSRFLVIGDSADDVVGLVHLRRAVAVPYEKRAEVPAAALMVDVPRVPETVHLGPLLVELRQGGQLAVVVDEYGGTSGVVTLEDVVEELVGDVADEHDRRRQSAAQSADGSWVLAGVLRPDELAEVTGLRVPEDGPYETLGGLLMYVLGRIPEQGDEIVVDRVRLVVERMAGRRVERVRVQAVATGEDEEGDA
;
A
#
# COMPACT_ATOMS: atom_id res chain seq x y z
N MET A 1 41.53 46.11 19.20
CA MET A 1 40.23 46.52 18.62
C MET A 1 40.00 45.92 17.24
N LEU A 2 40.91 46.08 16.25
CA LEU A 2 40.69 45.55 14.90
C LEU A 2 40.48 44.02 14.88
N THR A 3 41.28 43.27 15.65
CA THR A 3 41.17 41.81 15.75
C THR A 3 39.84 41.37 16.34
N GLU A 4 39.31 42.07 17.35
CA GLU A 4 38.03 41.77 17.96
C GLU A 4 36.87 41.99 16.97
N TRP A 5 36.90 43.08 16.20
CA TRP A 5 35.90 43.32 15.16
C TRP A 5 35.95 42.28 14.03
N LEU A 6 37.14 41.80 13.66
CA LEU A 6 37.29 40.69 12.71
C LEU A 6 36.69 39.39 13.25
N LEU A 7 36.88 39.08 14.54
CA LEU A 7 36.28 37.91 15.19
C LEU A 7 34.76 38.03 15.29
N VAL A 8 34.22 39.23 15.53
CA VAL A 8 32.77 39.47 15.47
C VAL A 8 32.23 39.29 14.04
N GLY A 9 32.93 39.79 13.03
CA GLY A 9 32.59 39.57 11.62
C GLY A 9 32.60 38.09 11.24
N LEU A 10 33.58 37.33 11.72
CA LEU A 10 33.61 35.87 11.61
C LEU A 10 32.40 35.24 12.30
N GLY A 11 32.01 35.74 13.46
CA GLY A 11 30.82 35.29 14.17
C GLY A 11 29.54 35.42 13.35
N VAL A 12 29.34 36.58 12.72
CA VAL A 12 28.20 36.79 11.80
C VAL A 12 28.24 35.78 10.65
N LEU A 13 29.40 35.53 10.05
CA LEU A 13 29.55 34.54 8.99
C LEU A 13 29.23 33.12 9.47
N LEU A 14 29.70 32.74 10.66
CA LEU A 14 29.40 31.45 11.28
C LEU A 14 27.90 31.30 11.57
N THR A 15 27.24 32.35 12.06
CA THR A 15 25.78 32.36 12.26
C THR A 15 25.01 32.20 10.95
N LEU A 16 25.46 32.83 9.85
CA LEU A 16 24.89 32.60 8.52
C LEU A 16 25.12 31.16 8.03
N GLY A 17 26.27 30.57 8.35
CA GLY A 17 26.51 29.15 8.14
C GLY A 17 25.51 28.27 8.89
N THR A 18 25.29 28.53 10.18
CA THR A 18 24.25 27.86 10.98
C THR A 18 22.88 28.01 10.34
N ALA A 19 22.52 29.21 9.88
CA ALA A 19 21.25 29.49 9.21
C ALA A 19 21.03 28.61 7.97
N VAL A 20 22.06 28.39 7.16
CA VAL A 20 21.98 27.48 6.01
C VAL A 20 21.69 26.06 6.46
N PHE A 21 22.40 25.54 7.47
CA PHE A 21 22.20 24.17 7.95
C PHE A 21 20.82 23.97 8.59
N VAL A 22 20.35 24.92 9.39
CA VAL A 22 19.00 24.90 9.96
C VAL A 22 17.94 24.95 8.85
N ALA A 23 18.11 25.84 7.87
CA ALA A 23 17.19 25.92 6.73
C ALA A 23 17.15 24.60 5.94
N ALA A 24 18.32 23.97 5.75
CA ALA A 24 18.47 22.67 5.12
C ALA A 24 17.72 21.56 5.87
N GLU A 25 17.98 21.42 7.17
CA GLU A 25 17.36 20.44 8.05
C GLU A 25 15.84 20.56 8.00
N PHE A 26 15.31 21.73 8.35
CA PHE A 26 13.85 21.91 8.47
C PHE A 26 13.14 21.89 7.11
N SER A 27 13.78 22.33 6.03
CA SER A 27 13.19 22.22 4.70
C SER A 27 13.11 20.77 4.22
N LEU A 28 14.16 19.96 4.44
CA LEU A 28 14.15 18.56 4.06
C LEU A 28 13.18 17.72 4.89
N VAL A 29 13.08 17.94 6.21
CA VAL A 29 12.10 17.23 7.07
C VAL A 29 10.66 17.57 6.70
N THR A 30 10.39 18.79 6.25
CA THR A 30 9.04 19.25 5.91
C THR A 30 8.61 18.79 4.50
N LEU A 31 9.54 18.36 3.64
CA LEU A 31 9.24 18.01 2.26
C LEU A 31 8.69 16.59 2.12
N ASP A 32 7.67 16.45 1.27
CA ASP A 32 7.15 15.17 0.79
C ASP A 32 7.89 14.76 -0.52
N PRO A 33 8.62 13.63 -0.55
CA PRO A 33 9.35 13.16 -1.72
C PRO A 33 8.47 12.95 -2.95
N GLY A 34 7.23 12.47 -2.77
CA GLY A 34 6.29 12.26 -3.88
C GLY A 34 5.88 13.57 -4.54
N VAL A 35 5.69 14.62 -3.75
CA VAL A 35 5.42 15.97 -4.27
C VAL A 35 6.66 16.55 -4.97
N VAL A 36 7.86 16.36 -4.41
CA VAL A 36 9.11 16.85 -5.00
C VAL A 36 9.43 16.14 -6.31
N ASP A 37 9.27 14.83 -6.38
CA ASP A 37 9.51 14.05 -7.60
C ASP A 37 8.57 14.47 -8.73
N LYS A 38 7.28 14.72 -8.44
CA LYS A 38 6.31 15.22 -9.42
C LYS A 38 6.60 16.66 -9.89
N GLN A 39 7.13 17.51 -9.03
CA GLN A 39 7.41 18.92 -9.34
C GLN A 39 8.82 19.19 -9.88
N THR A 40 9.66 18.16 -9.99
CA THR A 40 11.05 18.27 -10.44
C THR A 40 11.18 17.74 -11.87
N ALA A 41 11.41 18.65 -12.81
CA ALA A 41 11.74 18.27 -14.18
C ALA A 41 13.12 17.57 -14.25
N PRO A 42 13.37 16.70 -15.25
CA PRO A 42 14.68 16.08 -15.47
C PRO A 42 15.83 17.09 -15.58
N ASP A 43 15.56 18.27 -16.15
CA ASP A 43 16.54 19.32 -16.39
C ASP A 43 16.75 20.27 -15.19
N ASP A 44 15.93 20.19 -14.13
CA ASP A 44 16.06 21.02 -12.91
C ASP A 44 17.19 20.50 -12.02
N ARG A 45 18.42 20.98 -12.25
CA ARG A 45 19.60 20.60 -11.44
C ARG A 45 19.42 20.83 -9.93
N ARG A 46 18.69 21.86 -9.51
CA ARG A 46 18.47 22.16 -8.09
C ARG A 46 17.43 21.23 -7.49
N GLY A 47 16.30 21.01 -8.18
CA GLY A 47 15.31 20.02 -7.79
C GLY A 47 15.88 18.60 -7.72
N GLN A 48 16.68 18.19 -8.72
CA GLN A 48 17.38 16.90 -8.72
C GLN A 48 18.35 16.76 -7.53
N SER A 49 18.93 17.87 -7.06
CA SER A 49 19.75 17.86 -5.85
C SER A 49 18.91 17.63 -4.58
N VAL A 50 17.70 18.19 -4.52
CA VAL A 50 16.74 17.98 -3.41
C VAL A 50 16.26 16.53 -3.40
N VAL A 51 15.86 15.98 -4.55
CA VAL A 51 15.48 14.55 -4.69
C VAL A 51 16.59 13.63 -4.17
N LYS A 52 17.84 13.89 -4.56
CA LYS A 52 19.00 13.12 -4.07
C LYS A 52 19.24 13.28 -2.57
N ALA A 53 18.97 14.45 -2.01
CA ALA A 53 19.07 14.69 -0.57
C ALA A 53 17.99 13.91 0.20
N LEU A 54 16.74 13.94 -0.28
CA LEU A 54 15.62 13.20 0.33
C LEU A 54 15.85 11.68 0.31
N ARG A 55 16.47 11.13 -0.72
CA ARG A 55 16.85 9.70 -0.76
C ARG A 55 17.89 9.29 0.28
N ARG A 56 18.61 10.25 0.86
CA ARG A 56 19.62 10.02 1.92
C ARG A 56 19.33 10.92 3.13
N LEU A 57 18.05 11.12 3.43
CA LEU A 57 17.57 12.09 4.41
C LEU A 57 18.31 11.97 5.74
N SER A 58 18.40 10.77 6.30
CA SER A 58 19.13 10.52 7.57
C SER A 58 20.57 11.05 7.53
N THR A 59 21.33 10.76 6.47
CA THR A 59 22.72 11.22 6.33
C THR A 59 22.80 12.74 6.17
N GLU A 60 21.89 13.34 5.41
CA GLU A 60 21.85 14.79 5.22
C GLU A 60 21.43 15.54 6.49
N LEU A 61 20.53 14.95 7.30
CA LEU A 61 20.15 15.47 8.62
C LEU A 61 21.32 15.39 9.61
N SER A 62 22.01 14.24 9.68
CA SER A 62 23.23 14.14 10.49
C SER A 62 24.29 15.16 10.04
N GLY A 63 24.43 15.38 8.74
CA GLY A 63 25.32 16.38 8.17
C GLY A 63 24.96 17.81 8.61
N ALA A 64 23.68 18.18 8.53
CA ALA A 64 23.21 19.48 8.99
C ALA A 64 23.47 19.68 10.50
N GLN A 65 23.20 18.68 11.33
CA GLN A 65 23.42 18.74 12.78
C GLN A 65 24.91 18.90 13.14
N VAL A 66 25.80 18.19 12.43
CA VAL A 66 27.26 18.39 12.57
C VAL A 66 27.65 19.82 12.18
N GLY A 67 27.09 20.35 11.08
CA GLY A 67 27.31 21.73 10.65
C GLY A 67 26.92 22.74 11.72
N ILE A 68 25.70 22.63 12.25
CA ILE A 68 25.17 23.49 13.33
C ILE A 68 26.05 23.43 14.57
N THR A 69 26.49 22.23 14.95
CA THR A 69 27.32 22.03 16.14
C THR A 69 28.68 22.69 15.98
N ILE A 70 29.34 22.48 14.83
CA ILE A 70 30.64 23.08 14.53
C ILE A 70 30.53 24.61 14.55
N THR A 71 29.59 25.19 13.81
CA THR A 71 29.46 26.65 13.73
C THR A 71 29.13 27.28 15.09
N THR A 72 28.28 26.63 15.90
CA THR A 72 27.92 27.11 17.24
C THR A 72 29.11 27.04 18.21
N ILE A 73 29.88 25.95 18.21
CA ILE A 73 31.08 25.84 19.04
C ILE A 73 32.13 26.87 18.62
N LEU A 74 32.38 27.03 17.31
CA LEU A 74 33.32 28.03 16.81
C LEU A 74 32.87 29.44 17.18
N LEU A 75 31.57 29.74 17.11
CA LEU A 75 31.01 31.03 17.53
C LEU A 75 31.29 31.30 19.01
N GLY A 76 31.02 30.32 19.88
CA GLY A 76 31.29 30.42 21.32
C GLY A 76 32.79 30.55 21.65
N TYR A 77 33.67 29.90 20.88
CA TYR A 77 35.11 29.97 21.13
C TYR A 77 35.76 31.25 20.58
N THR A 78 35.25 31.79 19.48
CA THR A 78 35.87 32.94 18.77
C THR A 78 35.18 34.26 19.10
N THR A 79 33.86 34.31 18.92
CA THR A 79 33.08 35.56 18.92
C THR A 79 32.73 35.99 20.33
N GLN A 80 32.34 35.05 21.20
CA GLN A 80 31.98 35.37 22.57
C GLN A 80 33.14 36.03 23.35
N PRO A 81 34.39 35.52 23.35
CA PRO A 81 35.51 36.22 23.99
C PRO A 81 35.83 37.57 23.35
N ALA A 82 35.63 37.73 22.04
CA ALA A 82 35.83 39.02 21.35
C ALA A 82 34.82 40.07 21.81
N VAL A 83 33.53 39.69 21.93
CA VAL A 83 32.47 40.56 22.46
C VAL A 83 32.72 40.92 23.92
N VAL A 84 33.17 39.98 24.76
CA VAL A 84 33.56 40.27 26.15
C VAL A 84 34.65 41.35 26.22
N ARG A 85 35.70 41.24 25.39
CA ARG A 85 36.79 42.24 25.36
C ARG A 85 36.32 43.60 24.86
N LEU A 86 35.42 43.64 23.88
CA LEU A 86 34.83 44.89 23.38
C LEU A 86 33.95 45.58 24.43
N LEU A 87 33.20 44.81 25.21
CA LEU A 87 32.31 45.32 26.27
C LEU A 87 33.08 45.67 27.56
N GLY A 88 34.21 45.00 27.83
CA GLY A 88 35.01 45.19 29.05
C GLY A 88 35.89 46.44 29.05
N GLY A 89 36.38 46.87 27.89
CA GLY A 89 37.31 48.01 27.74
C GLY A 89 36.92 49.33 28.44
N PRO A 90 35.62 49.70 28.58
CA PRO A 90 35.21 50.92 29.30
C PRO A 90 35.07 50.77 30.84
N LEU A 91 35.02 49.55 31.40
CA LEU A 91 34.62 49.30 32.80
C LEU A 91 35.80 49.07 33.78
N GLU A 92 37.05 49.13 33.32
CA GLU A 92 38.22 48.64 34.07
C GLU A 92 38.98 49.68 34.92
N SER A 93 38.41 50.87 35.18
CA SER A 93 39.13 51.94 35.91
C SER A 93 39.36 51.68 37.41
N SER A 94 38.76 50.63 38.01
CA SER A 94 38.92 50.26 39.42
C SER A 94 39.07 48.74 39.61
N PRO A 95 39.81 48.24 40.64
CA PRO A 95 39.94 46.81 40.92
C PRO A 95 38.61 46.08 41.14
N LEU A 96 37.64 46.71 41.81
CA LEU A 96 36.27 46.19 41.93
C LEU A 96 35.53 46.24 40.59
N GLY A 97 35.77 47.28 39.81
CA GLY A 97 35.23 47.45 38.46
C GLY A 97 35.71 46.37 37.48
N ARG A 98 36.94 45.88 37.63
CA ARG A 98 37.45 44.75 36.83
C ARG A 98 36.71 43.45 37.07
N VAL A 99 36.36 43.15 38.33
CA VAL A 99 35.65 41.90 38.69
C VAL A 99 34.17 41.99 38.28
N ILE A 100 33.48 43.06 38.70
CA ILE A 100 32.05 43.24 38.43
C ILE A 100 31.82 43.51 36.93
N GLY A 101 32.66 44.35 36.32
CA GLY A 101 32.61 44.67 34.89
C GLY A 101 32.93 43.47 34.01
N GLY A 102 33.92 42.64 34.39
CA GLY A 102 34.23 41.40 33.67
C GLY A 102 33.08 40.39 33.71
N ALA A 103 32.45 40.20 34.88
CA ALA A 103 31.29 39.32 35.01
C ALA A 103 30.08 39.84 34.20
N LEU A 104 29.80 41.14 34.27
CA LEU A 104 28.70 41.77 33.53
C LEU A 104 28.93 41.73 32.01
N ALA A 105 30.16 42.01 31.55
CA ALA A 105 30.54 41.91 30.15
C ALA A 105 30.45 40.45 29.65
N GLY A 106 30.84 39.48 30.48
CA GLY A 106 30.66 38.05 30.23
C GLY A 106 29.20 37.69 30.01
N LEU A 107 28.33 38.07 30.94
CA LEU A 107 26.90 37.81 30.87
C LEU A 107 26.26 38.47 29.64
N LEU A 108 26.56 39.75 29.40
CA LEU A 108 26.06 40.47 28.24
C LEU A 108 26.55 39.85 26.93
N ALA A 109 27.81 39.45 26.85
CA ALA A 109 28.34 38.77 25.66
C ALA A 109 27.63 37.44 25.40
N ILE A 110 27.39 36.63 26.44
CA ILE A 110 26.64 35.38 26.32
C ILE A 110 25.23 35.64 25.79
N VAL A 111 24.52 36.61 26.39
CA VAL A 111 23.15 36.95 25.99
C VAL A 111 23.11 37.48 24.56
N LEU A 112 24.03 38.38 24.19
CA LEU A 112 24.07 38.97 22.85
C LEU A 112 24.45 37.96 21.78
N VAL A 113 25.51 37.17 21.99
CA VAL A 113 25.99 36.20 21.01
C VAL A 113 25.00 35.05 20.85
N ASN A 114 24.53 34.47 21.96
CA ASN A 114 23.57 33.36 21.89
C ASN A 114 22.20 33.85 21.41
N GLY A 115 21.75 35.03 21.85
CA GLY A 115 20.50 35.64 21.38
C GLY A 115 20.53 35.94 19.89
N PHE A 116 21.62 36.53 19.39
CA PHE A 116 21.82 36.77 17.97
C PHE A 116 21.86 35.46 17.17
N SER A 117 22.62 34.46 17.65
CA SER A 117 22.71 33.15 17.00
C SER A 117 21.38 32.41 16.98
N MET A 118 20.62 32.46 18.08
CA MET A 118 19.30 31.85 18.17
C MET A 118 18.32 32.52 17.21
N VAL A 119 18.28 33.84 17.15
CA VAL A 119 17.33 34.55 16.27
C VAL A 119 17.71 34.40 14.80
N VAL A 120 18.95 34.74 14.44
CA VAL A 120 19.40 34.84 13.05
C VAL A 120 19.86 33.49 12.50
N GLY A 121 20.53 32.69 13.33
CA GLY A 121 21.05 31.38 12.95
C GLY A 121 20.01 30.27 13.00
N GLU A 122 18.97 30.39 13.84
CA GLU A 122 18.02 29.30 14.07
C GLU A 122 16.56 29.68 13.77
N LEU A 123 15.98 30.65 14.50
CA LEU A 123 14.54 30.94 14.44
C LEU A 123 14.08 31.47 13.08
N ILE A 124 14.79 32.46 12.52
CA ILE A 124 14.42 33.05 11.22
C ILE A 124 14.53 32.00 10.09
N PRO A 125 15.67 31.28 9.94
CA PRO A 125 15.81 30.27 8.89
C PRO A 125 14.84 29.12 9.04
N LYS A 126 14.58 28.66 10.28
CA LYS A 126 13.61 27.59 10.57
C LYS A 126 12.20 27.98 10.13
N ASN A 127 11.72 29.17 10.52
CA ASN A 127 10.39 29.63 10.13
C ASN A 127 10.26 29.83 8.61
N PHE A 128 11.33 30.28 7.95
CA PHE A 128 11.37 30.38 6.50
C PHE A 128 11.33 29.00 5.81
N ALA A 129 12.10 28.03 6.32
CA ALA A 129 12.14 26.68 5.80
C ALA A 129 10.79 25.96 5.94
N ILE A 130 10.08 26.14 7.05
CA ILE A 130 8.76 25.55 7.27
C ILE A 130 7.70 26.19 6.37
N SER A 131 7.75 27.52 6.19
CA SER A 131 6.75 28.23 5.37
C SER A 131 6.95 28.06 3.85
N ARG A 132 8.20 27.88 3.39
CA ARG A 132 8.54 27.68 1.97
C ARG A 132 9.57 26.56 1.80
N PRO A 133 9.20 25.29 2.05
CA PRO A 133 10.15 24.18 2.14
C PRO A 133 10.86 23.89 0.82
N LEU A 134 10.12 23.76 -0.30
CA LEU A 134 10.73 23.43 -1.60
C LEU A 134 11.66 24.52 -2.12
N GLY A 135 11.24 25.79 -2.02
CA GLY A 135 12.06 26.92 -2.43
C GLY A 135 13.35 27.03 -1.62
N THR A 136 13.24 26.83 -0.30
CA THR A 136 14.38 26.85 0.61
C THR A 136 15.33 25.69 0.33
N ALA A 137 14.82 24.46 0.24
CA ALA A 137 15.60 23.26 -0.07
C ALA A 137 16.35 23.41 -1.40
N ARG A 138 15.71 23.93 -2.46
CA ARG A 138 16.37 24.17 -3.76
C ARG A 138 17.57 25.13 -3.65
N ALA A 139 17.53 26.09 -2.73
CA ALA A 139 18.61 27.04 -2.51
C ALA A 139 19.76 26.44 -1.68
N VAL A 140 19.45 25.72 -0.60
CA VAL A 140 20.44 25.26 0.38
C VAL A 140 20.98 23.86 0.12
N ALA A 141 20.21 22.97 -0.53
CA ALA A 141 20.57 21.57 -0.73
C ALA A 141 21.90 21.36 -1.48
N PRO A 142 22.29 22.14 -2.51
CA PRO A 142 23.59 21.96 -3.16
C PRO A 142 24.77 22.20 -2.20
N LEU A 143 24.67 23.24 -1.36
CA LEU A 143 25.71 23.59 -0.39
C LEU A 143 25.77 22.56 0.74
N GLN A 144 24.62 22.16 1.28
CA GLN A 144 24.53 21.10 2.29
C GLN A 144 25.13 19.79 1.77
N ARG A 145 24.76 19.33 0.58
CA ARG A 145 25.30 18.09 0.02
C ARG A 145 26.81 18.15 -0.21
N GLY A 146 27.34 19.31 -0.61
CA GLY A 146 28.79 19.51 -0.71
C GLY A 146 29.47 19.35 0.65
N PHE A 147 28.90 19.93 1.70
CA PHE A 147 29.37 19.78 3.08
C PHE A 147 29.27 18.33 3.57
N THR A 148 28.11 17.69 3.44
CA THR A 148 27.87 16.29 3.82
C THR A 148 28.81 15.34 3.09
N THR A 149 29.08 15.59 1.80
CA THR A 149 30.03 14.76 1.03
C THR A 149 31.46 14.91 1.54
N THR A 150 31.86 16.14 1.89
CA THR A 150 33.21 16.43 2.38
C THR A 150 33.43 15.83 3.78
N LEU A 151 32.46 15.97 4.67
CA LEU A 151 32.50 15.40 6.03
C LEU A 151 31.96 13.98 6.13
N ARG A 152 31.66 13.33 5.01
CA ARG A 152 31.15 11.96 4.97
C ARG A 152 31.93 10.96 5.84
N PRO A 153 33.28 10.92 5.87
CA PRO A 153 33.99 9.98 6.74
C PRO A 153 33.71 10.24 8.23
N LEU A 154 33.61 11.51 8.63
CA LEU A 154 33.30 11.90 10.00
C LEU A 154 31.85 11.58 10.37
N ILE A 155 30.89 11.91 9.50
CA ILE A 155 29.47 11.61 9.70
C ILE A 155 29.24 10.09 9.77
N SER A 156 29.87 9.33 8.88
CA SER A 156 29.76 7.86 8.87
C SER A 156 30.32 7.22 10.15
N LEU A 157 31.37 7.80 10.73
CA LEU A 157 31.92 7.34 12.01
C LEU A 157 30.87 7.52 13.12
N PHE A 158 30.30 8.72 13.25
CA PHE A 158 29.30 9.01 14.28
C PHE A 158 28.01 8.20 14.09
N ASN A 159 27.48 8.12 12.86
CA ASN A 159 26.28 7.32 12.56
C ASN A 159 26.53 5.83 12.79
N GLY A 160 27.71 5.32 12.43
CA GLY A 160 28.11 3.95 12.71
C GLY A 160 28.15 3.65 14.22
N SER A 161 28.69 4.57 15.02
CA SER A 161 28.70 4.46 16.48
C SER A 161 27.27 4.49 17.06
N ALA A 162 26.41 5.39 16.61
CA ALA A 162 25.01 5.47 17.04
C ALA A 162 24.25 4.19 16.71
N ASN A 163 24.36 3.70 15.48
CA ASN A 163 23.72 2.46 15.03
C ASN A 163 24.23 1.23 15.79
N ALA A 164 25.52 1.18 16.14
CA ALA A 164 26.07 0.12 16.96
C ALA A 164 25.51 0.13 18.39
N ILE A 165 25.23 1.32 18.95
CA ILE A 165 24.58 1.44 20.27
C ILE A 165 23.10 1.02 20.18
N LEU A 166 22.37 1.50 19.17
CA LEU A 166 20.96 1.15 18.96
C LEU A 166 20.74 -0.36 18.83
N ARG A 167 21.59 -1.03 18.03
CA ARG A 167 21.54 -2.50 17.88
C ARG A 167 21.78 -3.24 19.19
N ARG A 168 22.61 -2.70 20.11
CA ARG A 168 22.82 -3.30 21.44
C ARG A 168 21.60 -3.19 22.36
N VAL A 169 20.70 -2.24 22.10
CA VAL A 169 19.46 -2.04 22.85
C VAL A 169 18.27 -2.73 22.14
N GLY A 170 18.52 -3.48 21.06
CA GLY A 170 17.49 -4.22 20.31
C GLY A 170 16.69 -3.36 19.33
N VAL A 171 17.15 -2.15 19.01
CA VAL A 171 16.50 -1.26 18.05
C VAL A 171 17.19 -1.37 16.69
N GLU A 172 16.44 -1.80 15.67
CA GLU A 172 16.95 -1.85 14.28
C GLU A 172 16.93 -0.44 13.67
N PRO A 173 18.07 0.14 13.27
CA PRO A 173 18.12 1.47 12.67
C PRO A 173 17.44 1.44 11.29
N ARG A 174 16.30 2.14 11.14
CA ARG A 174 15.65 2.34 9.84
C ARG A 174 16.02 3.70 9.26
N GLU A 175 16.46 3.72 8.00
CA GLU A 175 16.50 4.96 7.22
C GLU A 175 15.06 5.25 6.76
N GLU A 176 14.36 6.14 7.49
CA GLU A 176 13.04 6.57 7.09
C GLU A 176 13.12 7.42 5.80
N LEU A 177 12.63 6.86 4.70
CA LEU A 177 12.12 7.66 3.59
C LEU A 177 10.79 8.26 4.05
N ALA A 178 10.85 9.39 4.74
CA ALA A 178 9.65 10.13 5.08
C ALA A 178 9.00 10.64 3.79
N GLY A 179 7.79 10.18 3.48
CA GLY A 179 6.83 10.95 2.68
C GLY A 179 6.17 10.23 1.50
N GLY A 180 5.85 8.96 1.67
CA GLY A 180 4.72 8.36 0.95
C GLY A 180 4.08 7.36 1.89
N ARG A 181 2.83 7.58 2.32
CA ARG A 181 2.10 6.52 3.01
C ARG A 181 1.89 5.40 2.03
N SER A 182 2.21 4.18 2.42
CA SER A 182 1.93 3.04 1.56
C SER A 182 0.41 2.87 1.39
N PRO A 183 -0.04 2.23 0.29
CA PRO A 183 -1.43 1.79 0.14
C PRO A 183 -1.99 1.12 1.42
N GLN A 184 -1.18 0.27 2.06
CA GLN A 184 -1.52 -0.43 3.28
C GLN A 184 -1.67 0.52 4.49
N GLU A 185 -0.83 1.55 4.60
CA GLU A 185 -0.98 2.58 5.64
C GLU A 185 -2.23 3.44 5.42
N LEU A 186 -2.58 3.75 4.17
CA LEU A 186 -3.82 4.45 3.84
C LEU A 186 -5.05 3.61 4.17
N ALA A 187 -5.05 2.32 3.81
CA ALA A 187 -6.12 1.40 4.16
C ALA A 187 -6.27 1.27 5.69
N ALA A 188 -5.17 1.18 6.43
CA ALA A 188 -5.19 1.12 7.89
C ALA A 188 -5.77 2.40 8.53
N LEU A 189 -5.49 3.58 7.96
CA LEU A 189 -6.08 4.84 8.41
C LEU A 189 -7.58 4.88 8.15
N VAL A 190 -8.03 4.44 6.97
CA VAL A 190 -9.45 4.39 6.60
C VAL A 190 -10.22 3.42 7.52
N ARG A 191 -9.69 2.22 7.77
CA ARG A 191 -10.28 1.25 8.72
C ARG A 191 -10.44 1.83 10.12
N ARG A 192 -9.38 2.46 10.64
CA ARG A 192 -9.43 3.12 11.95
C ARG A 192 -10.47 4.25 11.99
N SER A 193 -10.61 5.01 10.91
CA SER A 193 -11.62 6.05 10.80
C SER A 193 -13.05 5.50 10.83
N ALA A 194 -13.29 4.32 10.26
CA ALA A 194 -14.55 3.61 10.34
C ALA A 194 -14.84 3.09 11.76
N GLU A 195 -13.86 2.43 12.40
CA GLU A 195 -13.98 1.89 13.77
C GLU A 195 -14.33 2.97 14.81
N VAL A 196 -13.78 4.17 14.65
CA VAL A 196 -14.01 5.32 15.55
C VAL A 196 -15.28 6.09 15.16
N GLY A 197 -15.99 5.66 14.10
CA GLY A 197 -17.26 6.25 13.65
C GLY A 197 -17.11 7.61 12.96
N THR A 198 -15.90 7.96 12.52
CA THR A 198 -15.64 9.21 11.77
C THR A 198 -15.90 9.07 10.27
N LEU A 199 -16.00 7.84 9.79
CA LEU A 199 -16.33 7.49 8.42
C LEU A 199 -17.39 6.38 8.47
N ASP A 200 -18.36 6.42 7.55
CA ASP A 200 -19.31 5.32 7.41
C ASP A 200 -18.61 4.09 6.83
N GLU A 201 -19.06 2.89 7.23
CA GLU A 201 -18.47 1.62 6.82
C GLU A 201 -18.51 1.43 5.30
N SER A 202 -19.59 1.82 4.62
CA SER A 202 -19.71 1.67 3.16
C SER A 202 -18.70 2.56 2.43
N THR A 203 -18.54 3.81 2.85
CA THR A 203 -17.50 4.71 2.31
C THR A 203 -16.09 4.19 2.63
N ALA A 204 -15.89 3.61 3.81
CA ALA A 204 -14.60 3.02 4.18
C ALA A 204 -14.23 1.84 3.26
N THR A 205 -15.18 0.93 3.00
CA THR A 205 -15.01 -0.19 2.08
C THR A 205 -14.67 0.30 0.68
N LEU A 206 -15.44 1.25 0.13
CA LEU A 206 -15.16 1.82 -1.20
C LEU A 206 -13.74 2.41 -1.30
N LEU A 207 -13.26 3.09 -0.25
CA LEU A 207 -11.92 3.68 -0.23
C LEU A 207 -10.82 2.63 -0.12
N ILE A 208 -11.02 1.58 0.68
CA ILE A 208 -10.07 0.46 0.81
C ILE A 208 -9.97 -0.26 -0.54
N ASN A 209 -11.12 -0.65 -1.10
CA ASN A 209 -11.22 -1.31 -2.38
C ASN A 209 -10.62 -0.47 -3.50
N SER A 210 -10.83 0.85 -3.52
CA SER A 210 -10.23 1.75 -4.51
C SER A 210 -8.69 1.75 -4.47
N VAL A 211 -8.10 1.55 -3.29
CA VAL A 211 -6.65 1.47 -3.12
C VAL A 211 -6.14 0.12 -3.62
N GLU A 212 -6.79 -0.98 -3.24
CA GLU A 212 -6.43 -2.36 -3.63
C GLU A 212 -6.66 -2.61 -5.13
N PHE A 213 -7.72 -2.04 -5.71
CA PHE A 213 -8.06 -2.11 -7.14
C PHE A 213 -6.92 -1.69 -8.07
N SER A 214 -6.05 -0.80 -7.61
CA SER A 214 -4.90 -0.35 -8.40
C SER A 214 -3.80 -1.40 -8.56
N GLU A 215 -3.76 -2.40 -7.66
CA GLU A 215 -2.79 -3.49 -7.69
C GLU A 215 -3.32 -4.74 -8.41
N LEU A 216 -4.65 -4.89 -8.49
CA LEU A 216 -5.31 -6.03 -9.13
C LEU A 216 -5.16 -6.05 -10.66
N THR A 217 -5.24 -7.25 -11.20
CA THR A 217 -5.11 -7.60 -12.62
C THR A 217 -6.26 -8.49 -13.08
N ALA A 218 -6.35 -8.74 -14.39
CA ALA A 218 -7.44 -9.53 -14.97
C ALA A 218 -7.51 -10.96 -14.40
N VAL A 219 -6.37 -11.58 -14.10
CA VAL A 219 -6.33 -12.93 -13.51
C VAL A 219 -6.96 -12.99 -12.12
N ASP A 220 -6.93 -11.89 -11.36
CA ASP A 220 -7.46 -11.84 -9.99
C ASP A 220 -8.99 -11.86 -9.95
N VAL A 221 -9.65 -11.41 -11.02
CA VAL A 221 -11.11 -11.26 -11.09
C VAL A 221 -11.79 -12.13 -12.13
N MET A 222 -11.02 -12.81 -12.99
CA MET A 222 -11.59 -13.56 -14.10
C MET A 222 -12.37 -14.79 -13.62
N THR A 223 -13.41 -15.14 -14.37
CA THR A 223 -13.99 -16.47 -14.31
C THR A 223 -13.07 -17.46 -15.01
N ASP A 224 -12.48 -18.36 -14.24
CA ASP A 224 -11.59 -19.44 -14.71
C ASP A 224 -12.21 -20.29 -15.83
N ARG A 225 -11.38 -20.72 -16.78
CA ARG A 225 -11.78 -21.52 -17.95
C ARG A 225 -12.59 -22.77 -17.61
N GLY A 226 -12.31 -23.42 -16.48
CA GLY A 226 -13.00 -24.62 -16.03
C GLY A 226 -14.44 -24.37 -15.57
N ARG A 227 -14.81 -23.10 -15.35
CA ARG A 227 -16.16 -22.67 -14.97
C ARG A 227 -16.96 -22.12 -16.15
N LEU A 228 -16.35 -22.00 -17.33
CA LEU A 228 -17.00 -21.42 -18.48
C LEU A 228 -18.09 -22.33 -19.04
N VAL A 229 -19.22 -21.71 -19.38
CA VAL A 229 -20.29 -22.35 -20.14
C VAL A 229 -20.10 -21.98 -21.60
N LEU A 230 -19.75 -22.98 -22.41
CA LEU A 230 -19.29 -22.82 -23.79
C LEU A 230 -20.35 -23.32 -24.78
N VAL A 231 -20.33 -22.74 -25.97
CA VAL A 231 -21.18 -23.10 -27.12
C VAL A 231 -20.27 -23.49 -28.28
N ARG A 232 -20.55 -24.59 -28.96
CA ARG A 232 -19.78 -25.05 -30.12
C ARG A 232 -20.26 -24.38 -31.38
N ARG A 233 -19.31 -23.86 -32.16
CA ARG A 233 -19.54 -23.07 -33.38
C ARG A 233 -20.51 -23.71 -34.36
N ASP A 234 -20.27 -24.98 -34.69
CA ASP A 234 -20.94 -25.68 -35.80
C ASP A 234 -21.96 -26.73 -35.32
N GLU A 235 -21.93 -27.11 -34.03
CA GLU A 235 -22.84 -28.11 -33.47
C GLU A 235 -24.08 -27.48 -32.83
N ASP A 236 -23.92 -26.32 -32.18
CA ASP A 236 -24.99 -25.72 -31.40
C ASP A 236 -25.79 -24.71 -32.21
N SER A 237 -27.11 -24.71 -31.99
CA SER A 237 -28.07 -23.83 -32.65
C SER A 237 -28.54 -22.70 -31.73
N ALA A 238 -29.33 -21.77 -32.27
CA ALA A 238 -30.02 -20.76 -31.47
C ALA A 238 -30.93 -21.38 -30.39
N ALA A 239 -31.52 -22.56 -30.65
CA ALA A 239 -32.31 -23.28 -29.66
C ALA A 239 -31.45 -23.76 -28.49
N ASP A 240 -30.24 -24.25 -28.76
CA ASP A 240 -29.33 -24.78 -27.75
C ASP A 240 -28.81 -23.66 -26.86
N VAL A 241 -28.48 -22.49 -27.42
CA VAL A 241 -28.11 -21.29 -26.64
C VAL A 241 -29.23 -20.89 -25.68
N ILE A 242 -30.49 -20.94 -26.11
CA ILE A 242 -31.64 -20.61 -25.24
C ILE A 242 -31.81 -21.68 -24.15
N ALA A 243 -31.65 -22.96 -24.49
CA ALA A 243 -31.71 -24.05 -23.52
C ALA A 243 -30.60 -23.92 -22.48
N LEU A 244 -29.38 -23.61 -22.91
CA LEU A 244 -28.21 -23.39 -22.07
C LEU A 244 -28.38 -22.18 -21.15
N ALA A 245 -28.97 -21.09 -21.65
CA ALA A 245 -29.32 -19.94 -20.82
C ALA A 245 -30.34 -20.27 -19.73
N ARG A 246 -31.33 -21.14 -20.02
CA ARG A 246 -32.30 -21.57 -19.03
C ARG A 246 -31.70 -22.44 -17.93
N THR A 247 -30.69 -23.26 -18.24
CA THR A 247 -30.06 -24.16 -17.27
C THR A 247 -28.93 -23.49 -16.49
N SER A 248 -28.14 -22.63 -17.13
CA SER A 248 -26.99 -21.96 -16.51
C SER A 248 -27.32 -20.60 -15.87
N GLY A 249 -28.38 -19.93 -16.33
CA GLY A 249 -28.72 -18.57 -15.89
C GLY A 249 -27.89 -17.47 -16.57
N HIS A 250 -26.93 -17.81 -17.44
CA HIS A 250 -26.11 -16.82 -18.14
C HIS A 250 -26.80 -16.25 -19.38
N SER A 251 -26.42 -15.02 -19.74
CA SER A 251 -26.96 -14.30 -20.92
C SER A 251 -25.98 -14.19 -22.08
N ARG A 252 -24.71 -14.56 -21.86
CA ARG A 252 -23.58 -14.46 -22.79
C ARG A 252 -22.79 -15.76 -22.73
N PHE A 253 -22.44 -16.30 -23.88
CA PHE A 253 -21.72 -17.57 -24.00
C PHE A 253 -20.60 -17.44 -25.00
N LEU A 254 -19.41 -17.92 -24.65
CA LEU A 254 -18.31 -18.01 -25.58
C LEU A 254 -18.60 -19.10 -26.61
N VAL A 255 -18.28 -18.79 -27.87
CA VAL A 255 -18.33 -19.73 -28.97
C VAL A 255 -16.93 -20.28 -29.20
N ILE A 256 -16.81 -21.60 -29.19
CA ILE A 256 -15.56 -22.32 -29.40
C ILE A 256 -15.57 -23.07 -30.73
N GLY A 257 -14.39 -23.19 -31.35
CA GLY A 257 -14.15 -24.07 -32.48
C GLY A 257 -13.78 -25.48 -32.01
N ASP A 258 -12.51 -25.86 -32.21
CA ASP A 258 -12.05 -27.23 -31.97
C ASP A 258 -11.83 -27.56 -30.48
N SER A 259 -11.50 -26.56 -29.66
CA SER A 259 -11.20 -26.73 -28.24
C SER A 259 -11.63 -25.51 -27.43
N ALA A 260 -11.60 -25.64 -26.09
CA ALA A 260 -11.89 -24.53 -25.18
C ALA A 260 -10.87 -23.37 -25.31
N ASP A 261 -9.69 -23.62 -25.86
CA ASP A 261 -8.67 -22.60 -26.12
C ASP A 261 -8.92 -21.85 -27.45
N ASP A 262 -9.71 -22.43 -28.36
CA ASP A 262 -10.09 -21.83 -29.64
C ASP A 262 -11.40 -21.04 -29.54
N VAL A 263 -11.36 -19.92 -28.82
CA VAL A 263 -12.50 -19.01 -28.70
C VAL A 263 -12.62 -18.16 -29.97
N VAL A 264 -13.66 -18.43 -30.75
CA VAL A 264 -13.93 -17.80 -32.05
C VAL A 264 -14.95 -16.66 -31.99
N GLY A 265 -15.65 -16.50 -30.87
CA GLY A 265 -16.59 -15.39 -30.68
C GLY A 265 -17.44 -15.49 -29.42
N LEU A 266 -18.47 -14.66 -29.37
CA LEU A 266 -19.44 -14.58 -28.27
C LEU A 266 -20.87 -14.53 -28.82
N VAL A 267 -21.78 -15.30 -28.23
CA VAL A 267 -23.22 -15.21 -28.53
C VAL A 267 -23.98 -14.69 -27.32
N HIS A 268 -24.83 -13.69 -27.58
CA HIS A 268 -25.76 -13.17 -26.59
C HIS A 268 -27.13 -13.83 -26.73
N LEU A 269 -27.73 -14.25 -25.61
CA LEU A 269 -29.09 -14.81 -25.55
C LEU A 269 -30.12 -13.98 -26.35
N ARG A 270 -30.03 -12.64 -26.29
CA ARG A 270 -30.93 -11.75 -27.04
C ARG A 270 -30.93 -12.02 -28.55
N ARG A 271 -29.77 -12.38 -29.13
CA ARG A 271 -29.67 -12.71 -30.56
C ARG A 271 -30.31 -14.07 -30.88
N ALA A 272 -30.12 -15.06 -30.01
CA ALA A 272 -30.75 -16.37 -30.17
C ALA A 272 -32.29 -16.28 -30.04
N VAL A 273 -32.79 -15.49 -29.09
CA VAL A 273 -34.23 -15.27 -28.89
C VAL A 273 -34.87 -14.51 -30.06
N ALA A 274 -34.12 -13.61 -30.71
CA ALA A 274 -34.58 -12.85 -31.87
C ALA A 274 -34.81 -13.72 -33.13
N VAL A 275 -34.27 -14.94 -33.17
CA VAL A 275 -34.54 -15.90 -34.25
C VAL A 275 -36.00 -16.39 -34.15
N PRO A 276 -36.76 -16.40 -35.25
CA PRO A 276 -38.12 -16.96 -35.28
C PRO A 276 -38.17 -18.39 -34.74
N TYR A 277 -39.19 -18.71 -33.95
CA TYR A 277 -39.27 -19.95 -33.17
C TYR A 277 -39.02 -21.20 -34.02
N GLU A 278 -39.60 -21.24 -35.21
CA GLU A 278 -39.56 -22.35 -36.16
C GLU A 278 -38.16 -22.57 -36.75
N LYS A 279 -37.33 -21.53 -36.77
CA LYS A 279 -35.97 -21.55 -37.35
C LYS A 279 -34.86 -21.71 -36.32
N ARG A 280 -35.19 -21.68 -35.02
CA ARG A 280 -34.16 -21.69 -33.95
C ARG A 280 -33.27 -22.93 -33.96
N ALA A 281 -33.81 -24.08 -34.35
CA ALA A 281 -33.04 -25.32 -34.46
C ALA A 281 -32.12 -25.36 -35.69
N GLU A 282 -32.37 -24.51 -36.69
CA GLU A 282 -31.61 -24.50 -37.96
C GLU A 282 -30.53 -23.42 -38.01
N VAL A 283 -30.67 -22.35 -37.22
CA VAL A 283 -29.70 -21.24 -37.20
C VAL A 283 -28.53 -21.61 -36.28
N PRO A 284 -27.30 -21.79 -36.80
CA PRO A 284 -26.15 -22.14 -36.00
C PRO A 284 -25.69 -20.97 -35.13
N ALA A 285 -25.08 -21.27 -33.98
CA ALA A 285 -24.50 -20.29 -33.08
C ALA A 285 -23.47 -19.39 -33.79
N ALA A 286 -22.70 -19.95 -34.73
CA ALA A 286 -21.78 -19.21 -35.59
C ALA A 286 -22.42 -18.02 -36.33
N ALA A 287 -23.69 -18.12 -36.74
CA ALA A 287 -24.38 -17.04 -37.45
C ALA A 287 -24.81 -15.90 -36.52
N LEU A 288 -24.82 -16.14 -35.21
CA LEU A 288 -25.27 -15.18 -34.19
C LEU A 288 -24.11 -14.50 -33.47
N MET A 289 -22.90 -15.05 -33.59
CA MET A 289 -21.74 -14.61 -32.81
C MET A 289 -21.26 -13.20 -33.19
N VAL A 290 -20.59 -12.58 -32.24
CA VAL A 290 -19.80 -11.35 -32.43
C VAL A 290 -18.37 -11.61 -32.03
N ASP A 291 -17.47 -10.76 -32.52
CA ASP A 291 -16.10 -10.71 -32.04
C ASP A 291 -16.06 -10.35 -30.55
N VAL A 292 -15.09 -10.93 -29.84
CA VAL A 292 -14.85 -10.70 -28.41
C VAL A 292 -13.42 -10.21 -28.22
N PRO A 293 -13.20 -9.12 -27.48
CA PRO A 293 -11.85 -8.64 -27.20
C PRO A 293 -11.06 -9.64 -26.37
N ARG A 294 -9.74 -9.63 -26.53
CA ARG A 294 -8.81 -10.50 -25.81
C ARG A 294 -7.83 -9.63 -25.03
N VAL A 295 -7.63 -9.96 -23.77
CA VAL A 295 -6.74 -9.23 -22.85
C VAL A 295 -5.79 -10.20 -22.17
N PRO A 296 -4.53 -9.81 -21.91
CA PRO A 296 -3.60 -10.66 -21.17
C PRO A 296 -3.98 -10.73 -19.69
N GLU A 297 -3.63 -11.83 -19.01
CA GLU A 297 -3.81 -12.00 -17.55
C GLU A 297 -3.26 -10.83 -16.71
N THR A 298 -2.15 -10.25 -17.17
CA THR A 298 -1.39 -9.22 -16.46
C THR A 298 -1.94 -7.80 -16.63
N VAL A 299 -3.00 -7.59 -17.40
CA VAL A 299 -3.58 -6.24 -17.54
C VAL A 299 -4.20 -5.79 -16.22
N HIS A 300 -3.86 -4.59 -15.77
CA HIS A 300 -4.46 -4.01 -14.56
C HIS A 300 -5.94 -3.67 -14.76
N LEU A 301 -6.71 -3.73 -13.67
CA LEU A 301 -8.15 -3.50 -13.71
C LEU A 301 -8.54 -2.08 -14.15
N GLY A 302 -7.73 -1.06 -13.84
CA GLY A 302 -8.00 0.33 -14.24
C GLY A 302 -8.09 0.51 -15.78
N PRO A 303 -7.04 0.17 -16.54
CA PRO A 303 -7.09 0.14 -18.00
C PRO A 303 -8.19 -0.79 -18.54
N LEU A 304 -8.35 -1.98 -17.96
CA LEU A 304 -9.36 -2.96 -18.38
C LEU A 304 -10.78 -2.42 -18.24
N LEU A 305 -11.10 -1.70 -17.15
CA LEU A 305 -12.38 -1.04 -16.94
C LEU A 305 -12.71 -0.06 -18.07
N VAL A 306 -11.73 0.72 -18.49
CA VAL A 306 -11.89 1.69 -19.60
C VAL A 306 -12.13 0.96 -20.92
N GLU A 307 -11.39 -0.11 -21.17
CA GLU A 307 -11.52 -0.93 -22.36
C GLU A 307 -12.90 -1.60 -22.45
N LEU A 308 -13.36 -2.26 -21.38
CA LEU A 308 -14.67 -2.91 -21.32
C LEU A 308 -15.83 -1.90 -21.42
N ARG A 309 -15.65 -0.67 -20.93
CA ARG A 309 -16.64 0.39 -21.08
C ARG A 309 -16.80 0.89 -22.52
N GLN A 310 -15.77 0.74 -23.36
CA GLN A 310 -15.75 1.22 -24.75
C GLN A 310 -15.94 0.11 -25.79
N GLY A 311 -15.33 -1.05 -25.58
CA GLY A 311 -15.20 -2.14 -26.55
C GLY A 311 -16.14 -3.33 -26.35
N GLY A 312 -16.76 -3.47 -25.17
CA GLY A 312 -17.73 -4.53 -24.87
C GLY A 312 -17.71 -4.94 -23.39
N GLN A 313 -18.84 -5.43 -22.86
CA GLN A 313 -18.96 -5.76 -21.43
C GLN A 313 -18.28 -7.08 -21.00
N LEU A 314 -17.54 -7.75 -21.89
CA LEU A 314 -16.87 -9.02 -21.64
C LEU A 314 -15.61 -9.12 -22.50
N ALA A 315 -14.50 -9.59 -21.92
CA ALA A 315 -13.27 -9.94 -22.62
C ALA A 315 -12.81 -11.37 -22.27
N VAL A 316 -12.12 -12.00 -23.21
CA VAL A 316 -11.43 -13.28 -23.01
C VAL A 316 -10.04 -13.00 -22.45
N VAL A 317 -9.70 -13.64 -21.34
CA VAL A 317 -8.38 -13.54 -20.73
C VAL A 317 -7.49 -14.63 -21.32
N VAL A 318 -6.30 -14.25 -21.78
CA VAL A 318 -5.34 -15.14 -22.43
C VAL A 318 -4.01 -15.23 -21.66
N ASP A 319 -3.43 -16.42 -21.66
CA ASP A 319 -2.11 -16.70 -21.10
C ASP A 319 -0.97 -16.31 -22.07
N GLU A 320 0.28 -16.48 -21.63
CA GLU A 320 1.47 -16.18 -22.44
C GLU A 320 1.66 -17.11 -23.65
N TYR A 321 0.99 -18.26 -23.68
CA TYR A 321 1.02 -19.21 -24.79
C TYR A 321 -0.14 -18.97 -25.77
N GLY A 322 -1.02 -18.00 -25.48
CA GLY A 322 -2.21 -17.69 -26.27
C GLY A 322 -3.39 -18.62 -26.01
N GLY A 323 -3.33 -19.43 -24.96
CA GLY A 323 -4.44 -20.23 -24.45
C GLY A 323 -5.49 -19.37 -23.75
N THR A 324 -6.70 -19.93 -23.58
CA THR A 324 -7.78 -19.22 -22.88
C THR A 324 -7.71 -19.54 -21.39
N SER A 325 -7.43 -18.52 -20.58
CA SER A 325 -7.38 -18.62 -19.12
C SER A 325 -8.75 -18.45 -18.49
N GLY A 326 -9.60 -17.61 -19.09
CA GLY A 326 -10.92 -17.31 -18.55
C GLY A 326 -11.65 -16.20 -19.29
N VAL A 327 -12.66 -15.64 -18.64
CA VAL A 327 -13.34 -14.41 -19.08
C VAL A 327 -13.46 -13.42 -17.95
N VAL A 328 -13.44 -12.14 -18.29
CA VAL A 328 -13.68 -11.05 -17.35
C VAL A 328 -14.80 -10.17 -17.88
N THR A 329 -15.73 -9.79 -17.01
CA THR A 329 -16.85 -8.92 -17.35
C THR A 329 -16.70 -7.54 -16.72
N LEU A 330 -17.45 -6.57 -17.24
CA LEU A 330 -17.47 -5.23 -16.66
C LEU A 330 -18.01 -5.27 -15.23
N GLU A 331 -18.98 -6.17 -14.99
CA GLU A 331 -19.58 -6.40 -13.70
C GLU A 331 -18.53 -6.86 -12.67
N ASP A 332 -17.71 -7.86 -13.01
CA ASP A 332 -16.64 -8.37 -12.12
C ASP A 332 -15.64 -7.27 -11.74
N VAL A 333 -15.24 -6.44 -12.71
CA VAL A 333 -14.30 -5.32 -12.46
C VAL A 333 -14.92 -4.23 -11.58
N VAL A 334 -16.22 -3.98 -11.70
CA VAL A 334 -16.92 -2.98 -10.87
C VAL A 334 -17.19 -3.54 -9.47
N GLU A 335 -17.44 -4.83 -9.35
CA GLU A 335 -17.64 -5.54 -8.08
C GLU A 335 -16.42 -5.37 -7.16
N GLU A 336 -15.20 -5.41 -7.69
CA GLU A 336 -14.00 -5.13 -6.89
C GLU A 336 -14.00 -3.71 -6.29
N LEU A 337 -14.54 -2.71 -6.98
CA LEU A 337 -14.59 -1.34 -6.47
C LEU A 337 -15.72 -1.11 -5.47
N VAL A 338 -16.88 -1.72 -5.70
CA VAL A 338 -18.11 -1.44 -4.95
C VAL A 338 -18.34 -2.45 -3.82
N GLY A 339 -17.72 -3.63 -3.91
CA GLY A 339 -18.03 -4.82 -3.11
C GLY A 339 -19.35 -5.46 -3.52
N ASP A 340 -19.75 -6.51 -2.80
CA ASP A 340 -21.07 -7.15 -2.88
C ASP A 340 -22.19 -6.11 -2.74
N VAL A 341 -22.66 -5.53 -3.84
CA VAL A 341 -23.93 -4.82 -3.85
C VAL A 341 -24.97 -5.90 -3.63
N ALA A 342 -25.48 -6.01 -2.40
CA ALA A 342 -26.58 -6.91 -2.08
C ALA A 342 -27.78 -6.58 -2.98
N ASP A 343 -27.88 -7.27 -4.11
CA ASP A 343 -29.04 -7.19 -4.99
C ASP A 343 -30.23 -7.74 -4.19
N GLU A 344 -31.33 -7.00 -4.13
CA GLU A 344 -32.56 -7.41 -3.44
C GLU A 344 -33.15 -8.70 -4.05
N HIS A 345 -32.55 -9.21 -5.12
CA HIS A 345 -32.93 -10.44 -5.81
C HIS A 345 -31.97 -11.63 -5.62
N ASP A 346 -30.89 -11.49 -4.84
CA ASP A 346 -29.89 -12.55 -4.74
C ASP A 346 -30.28 -13.64 -3.72
N ARG A 347 -31.04 -14.63 -4.21
CA ARG A 347 -31.41 -15.83 -3.44
C ARG A 347 -30.23 -16.76 -3.13
N ARG A 348 -29.01 -16.44 -3.57
CA ARG A 348 -27.82 -17.28 -3.37
C ARG A 348 -27.32 -17.34 -1.92
N ARG A 349 -27.73 -16.39 -1.06
CA ARG A 349 -27.40 -16.44 0.38
C ARG A 349 -28.21 -17.46 1.20
N GLN A 350 -29.06 -18.29 0.59
CA GLN A 350 -29.91 -19.27 1.30
C GLN A 350 -29.33 -20.71 1.39
N SER A 351 -28.04 -20.95 1.10
CA SER A 351 -27.49 -22.32 1.16
C SER A 351 -26.90 -22.75 2.51
N ALA A 352 -26.74 -21.86 3.49
CA ALA A 352 -26.28 -22.23 4.83
C ALA A 352 -27.46 -22.74 5.67
N ALA A 353 -27.78 -24.02 5.54
CA ALA A 353 -28.73 -24.67 6.45
C ALA A 353 -27.98 -25.09 7.72
N GLN A 354 -28.33 -24.48 8.85
CA GLN A 354 -27.91 -24.96 10.16
C GLN A 354 -28.76 -26.16 10.56
N SER A 355 -28.12 -27.30 10.80
CA SER A 355 -28.78 -28.49 11.33
C SER A 355 -29.02 -28.35 12.84
N ALA A 356 -30.01 -29.10 13.35
CA ALA A 356 -30.41 -29.04 14.76
C ALA A 356 -29.31 -29.48 15.75
N ASP A 357 -28.25 -30.12 15.25
CA ASP A 357 -27.05 -30.55 15.99
C ASP A 357 -25.95 -29.47 16.02
N GLY A 358 -26.22 -28.27 15.52
CA GLY A 358 -25.27 -27.16 15.47
C GLY A 358 -24.26 -27.25 14.33
N SER A 359 -24.39 -28.23 13.42
CA SER A 359 -23.56 -28.33 12.22
C SER A 359 -24.13 -27.49 11.07
N TRP A 360 -23.24 -27.06 10.16
CA TRP A 360 -23.57 -26.27 8.99
C TRP A 360 -23.29 -27.08 7.73
N VAL A 361 -24.22 -27.08 6.76
CA VAL A 361 -23.96 -27.63 5.43
C VAL A 361 -23.71 -26.48 4.46
N LEU A 362 -22.51 -26.46 3.89
CA LEU A 362 -22.00 -25.38 3.05
C LEU A 362 -21.51 -25.92 1.71
N ALA A 363 -21.40 -25.04 0.71
CA ALA A 363 -20.84 -25.41 -0.58
C ALA A 363 -19.33 -25.65 -0.44
N GLY A 364 -18.81 -26.71 -1.07
CA GLY A 364 -17.35 -26.99 -1.03
C GLY A 364 -16.48 -25.94 -1.73
N VAL A 365 -17.10 -25.05 -2.50
CA VAL A 365 -16.45 -23.90 -3.17
C VAL A 365 -16.37 -22.65 -2.29
N LEU A 366 -17.00 -22.66 -1.11
CA LEU A 366 -16.91 -21.54 -0.17
C LEU A 366 -15.45 -21.35 0.25
N ARG A 367 -15.02 -20.09 0.41
CA ARG A 367 -13.66 -19.77 0.83
C ARG A 367 -13.51 -19.87 2.37
N PRO A 368 -12.29 -20.11 2.90
CA PRO A 368 -12.02 -20.13 4.35
C PRO A 368 -12.45 -18.87 5.12
N ASP A 369 -12.28 -17.68 4.54
CA ASP A 369 -12.70 -16.38 5.07
C ASP A 369 -14.23 -16.26 5.10
N GLU A 370 -14.90 -16.63 3.99
CA GLU A 370 -16.36 -16.65 3.89
C GLU A 370 -17.01 -17.62 4.90
N LEU A 371 -16.34 -18.74 5.22
CA LEU A 371 -16.79 -19.66 6.28
C LEU A 371 -16.89 -18.93 7.64
N ALA A 372 -15.90 -18.11 7.96
CA ALA A 372 -15.86 -17.36 9.22
C ALA A 372 -16.96 -16.30 9.28
N GLU A 373 -17.29 -15.67 8.16
CA GLU A 373 -18.41 -14.71 8.09
C GLU A 373 -19.77 -15.38 8.29
N VAL A 374 -19.98 -16.55 7.67
CA VAL A 374 -21.27 -17.26 7.71
C VAL A 374 -21.49 -17.98 9.04
N THR A 375 -20.45 -18.60 9.60
CA THR A 375 -20.58 -19.52 10.75
C THR A 375 -19.84 -19.07 12.02
N GLY A 376 -18.95 -18.09 11.92
CA GLY A 376 -18.03 -17.70 13.01
C GLY A 376 -16.87 -18.68 13.25
N LEU A 377 -16.77 -19.76 12.46
CA LEU A 377 -15.73 -20.78 12.58
C LEU A 377 -14.53 -20.43 11.69
N ARG A 378 -13.31 -20.55 12.23
CA ARG A 378 -12.08 -20.24 11.50
C ARG A 378 -11.29 -21.50 11.19
N VAL A 379 -10.79 -21.58 9.97
CA VAL A 379 -9.87 -22.62 9.50
C VAL A 379 -8.62 -21.94 8.95
N PRO A 380 -7.47 -22.63 8.83
CA PRO A 380 -6.26 -22.01 8.30
C PRO A 380 -6.47 -21.42 6.91
N GLU A 381 -5.93 -20.23 6.66
CA GLU A 381 -6.02 -19.52 5.38
C GLU A 381 -4.70 -19.58 4.58
N ASP A 382 -3.57 -19.82 5.25
CA ASP A 382 -2.21 -19.70 4.69
C ASP A 382 -1.73 -20.92 3.86
N GLY A 383 -2.62 -21.59 3.12
CA GLY A 383 -2.29 -22.81 2.37
C GLY A 383 -2.44 -22.69 0.85
N PRO A 384 -1.95 -23.68 0.08
CA PRO A 384 -2.12 -23.72 -1.38
C PRO A 384 -3.54 -24.18 -1.77
N TYR A 385 -4.56 -23.52 -1.24
CA TYR A 385 -5.97 -23.77 -1.50
C TYR A 385 -6.79 -22.48 -1.36
N GLU A 386 -7.88 -22.38 -2.10
CA GLU A 386 -8.77 -21.20 -2.07
C GLU A 386 -10.16 -21.51 -1.51
N THR A 387 -10.51 -22.80 -1.37
CA THR A 387 -11.86 -23.25 -1.03
C THR A 387 -11.82 -24.32 0.07
N LEU A 388 -12.94 -24.53 0.77
CA LEU A 388 -13.07 -25.61 1.77
C LEU A 388 -12.81 -27.00 1.17
N GLY A 389 -13.22 -27.22 -0.09
CA GLY A 389 -12.90 -28.44 -0.83
C GLY A 389 -11.41 -28.59 -1.12
N GLY A 390 -10.74 -27.48 -1.45
CA GLY A 390 -9.29 -27.42 -1.60
C GLY A 390 -8.54 -27.70 -0.30
N LEU A 391 -9.01 -27.14 0.83
CA LEU A 391 -8.49 -27.43 2.16
C LEU A 391 -8.62 -28.93 2.51
N LEU A 392 -9.78 -29.53 2.25
CA LEU A 392 -10.01 -30.97 2.42
C LEU A 392 -9.02 -31.82 1.60
N MET A 393 -8.84 -31.48 0.32
CA MET A 393 -7.87 -32.13 -0.56
C MET A 393 -6.43 -31.99 -0.05
N TYR A 394 -6.05 -30.78 0.37
CA TYR A 394 -4.71 -30.47 0.84
C TYR A 394 -4.36 -31.28 2.11
N VAL A 395 -5.26 -31.30 3.09
CA VAL A 395 -5.05 -32.01 4.35
C VAL A 395 -5.10 -33.53 4.16
N LEU A 396 -5.99 -34.04 3.31
CA LEU A 396 -6.10 -35.48 3.03
C LEU A 396 -4.98 -36.01 2.11
N GLY A 397 -4.34 -35.14 1.33
CA GLY A 397 -3.30 -35.52 0.35
C GLY A 397 -3.80 -36.37 -0.82
N ARG A 398 -5.12 -36.44 -1.02
CA ARG A 398 -5.80 -37.20 -2.09
C ARG A 398 -7.12 -36.55 -2.48
N ILE A 399 -7.73 -37.05 -3.55
CA ILE A 399 -9.12 -36.69 -3.89
C ILE A 399 -10.03 -37.22 -2.76
N PRO A 400 -10.85 -36.36 -2.13
CA PRO A 400 -11.74 -36.76 -1.04
C PRO A 400 -12.84 -37.68 -1.55
N GLU A 401 -13.30 -38.56 -0.68
CA GLU A 401 -14.47 -39.41 -0.86
C GLU A 401 -15.59 -38.95 0.08
N GLN A 402 -16.83 -39.30 -0.26
CA GLN A 402 -17.96 -38.96 0.60
C GLN A 402 -17.79 -39.62 1.98
N GLY A 403 -17.92 -38.82 3.04
CA GLY A 403 -17.70 -39.26 4.42
C GLY A 403 -16.28 -39.03 4.94
N ASP A 404 -15.32 -38.62 4.11
CA ASP A 404 -14.00 -38.21 4.58
C ASP A 404 -14.10 -37.01 5.53
N GLU A 405 -13.27 -37.02 6.56
CA GLU A 405 -13.28 -36.02 7.62
C GLU A 405 -11.87 -35.50 7.89
N ILE A 406 -11.78 -34.19 8.16
CA ILE A 406 -10.60 -33.57 8.75
C ILE A 406 -11.00 -32.73 9.96
N VAL A 407 -10.05 -32.52 10.88
CA VAL A 407 -10.18 -31.57 11.98
C VAL A 407 -8.99 -30.61 11.93
N VAL A 408 -9.28 -29.31 11.78
CA VAL A 408 -8.29 -28.23 11.75
C VAL A 408 -8.77 -27.11 12.65
N ASP A 409 -7.89 -26.59 13.52
CA ASP A 409 -8.18 -25.46 14.42
C ASP A 409 -9.54 -25.54 15.15
N ARG A 410 -9.86 -26.74 15.67
CA ARG A 410 -11.11 -27.04 16.40
C ARG A 410 -12.38 -27.01 15.55
N VAL A 411 -12.25 -27.02 14.23
CA VAL A 411 -13.34 -27.15 13.26
C VAL A 411 -13.23 -28.52 12.59
N ARG A 412 -14.31 -29.30 12.67
CA ARG A 412 -14.47 -30.57 11.95
C ARG A 412 -15.15 -30.29 10.61
N LEU A 413 -14.52 -30.71 9.51
CA LEU A 413 -15.06 -30.65 8.16
C LEU A 413 -15.26 -32.08 7.63
N VAL A 414 -16.48 -32.40 7.21
CA VAL A 414 -16.85 -33.71 6.66
C VAL A 414 -17.37 -33.53 5.23
N VAL A 415 -16.86 -34.33 4.30
CA VAL A 415 -17.37 -34.36 2.92
C VAL A 415 -18.77 -34.95 2.92
N GLU A 416 -19.79 -34.11 2.72
CA GLU A 416 -21.17 -34.57 2.66
C GLU A 416 -21.53 -35.11 1.28
N ARG A 417 -21.00 -34.49 0.21
CA ARG A 417 -21.31 -34.89 -1.17
C ARG A 417 -20.18 -34.51 -2.13
N MET A 418 -19.92 -35.41 -3.08
CA MET A 418 -19.00 -35.21 -4.19
C MET A 418 -19.75 -34.99 -5.51
N ALA A 419 -19.26 -34.08 -6.35
CA ALA A 419 -19.64 -33.91 -7.75
C ALA A 419 -18.43 -34.24 -8.63
N GLY A 420 -18.37 -35.48 -9.15
CA GLY A 420 -17.19 -35.99 -9.83
C GLY A 420 -15.99 -36.06 -8.88
N ARG A 421 -14.94 -35.30 -9.16
CA ARG A 421 -13.73 -35.20 -8.30
C ARG A 421 -13.74 -34.00 -7.35
N ARG A 422 -14.82 -33.21 -7.34
CA ARG A 422 -14.92 -32.00 -6.54
C ARG A 422 -15.83 -32.23 -5.34
N VAL A 423 -15.47 -31.67 -4.20
CA VAL A 423 -16.36 -31.59 -3.03
C VAL A 423 -17.50 -30.61 -3.34
N GLU A 424 -18.72 -31.12 -3.42
CA GLU A 424 -19.92 -30.31 -3.69
C GLU A 424 -20.45 -29.67 -2.41
N ARG A 425 -20.52 -30.46 -1.33
CA ARG A 425 -21.00 -30.00 -0.02
C ARG A 425 -20.10 -30.49 1.11
N VAL A 426 -19.89 -29.61 2.08
CA VAL A 426 -19.11 -29.86 3.29
C VAL A 426 -20.01 -29.61 4.50
N ARG A 427 -20.03 -30.57 5.42
CA ARG A 427 -20.61 -30.37 6.75
C ARG A 427 -19.53 -29.86 7.69
N VAL A 428 -19.77 -28.74 8.35
CA VAL A 428 -18.82 -28.07 9.25
C VAL A 428 -19.40 -28.02 10.66
N GLN A 429 -18.59 -28.35 11.67
CA GLN A 429 -18.99 -28.33 13.07
C GLN A 429 -17.84 -27.90 13.98
N ALA A 430 -18.14 -27.14 15.04
CA ALA A 430 -17.18 -26.87 16.10
C ALA A 430 -16.94 -28.14 16.94
N VAL A 431 -15.68 -28.43 17.24
CA VAL A 431 -15.31 -29.50 18.18
C VAL A 431 -15.26 -28.91 19.59
N ALA A 432 -16.15 -29.36 20.48
CA ALA A 432 -16.09 -28.97 21.89
C ALA A 432 -14.86 -29.58 22.56
N THR A 433 -14.05 -28.75 23.23
CA THR A 433 -13.02 -29.21 24.16
C THR A 433 -13.69 -29.86 25.36
N GLY A 434 -13.44 -31.15 25.60
CA GLY A 434 -13.69 -31.76 26.90
C GLY A 434 -12.69 -31.19 27.91
N GLU A 435 -13.21 -30.62 28.99
CA GLU A 435 -12.44 -30.21 30.17
C GLU A 435 -11.97 -31.46 30.95
N ASP A 436 -10.70 -31.43 31.36
CA ASP A 436 -10.14 -31.98 32.61
C ASP A 436 -10.82 -33.21 33.25
N GLU A 437 -10.47 -34.41 32.79
CA GLU A 437 -10.45 -35.62 33.64
C GLU A 437 -9.05 -36.24 33.62
N GLU A 438 -8.14 -35.74 34.47
CA GLU A 438 -7.05 -36.56 35.04
C GLU A 438 -6.36 -35.78 36.18
N GLY A 439 -6.53 -36.25 37.42
CA GLY A 439 -5.57 -35.98 38.50
C GLY A 439 -6.11 -35.55 39.86
N ASP A 440 -7.09 -36.22 40.44
CA ASP A 440 -7.16 -36.34 41.91
C ASP A 440 -7.48 -37.79 42.29
N ALA A 441 -6.41 -38.55 42.56
CA ALA A 441 -6.43 -39.84 43.26
C ALA A 441 -5.07 -40.08 43.92
#